data_AF-A0A7C4HIP0-F1
#
_entry.id   AF-A0A7C4HIP0-F1
#
_cell.length_a   1.000
_cell.length_b   1.000
_cell.length_c   1.000
_cell.angle_alpha   90.00
_cell.angle_beta   90.00
_cell.angle_gamma   90.00
#
_symmetry.space_group_name_H-M   'P 1'
#
loop_
_entity.id
_entity.type
_entity.pdbx_description
1 polymer ?
#
loop_
_entity_poly.entity_id
_entity_poly.type
_entity_poly.pdbx_seq_one_letter_code
_entity_poly.pdbx_strand_id
1 'polypeptide(L)'
;MSSHNGEVENVIEAIAKQLNISWEEARRLLHRYVCIGLCGWYEREAEKTGFATLKLTEEQFKIVEDYIRRFVSGLSMKERMKRVHVYLCPRGPCSK
;
A
#
# COMPACT_ATOMS: atom_id res chain seq x y z
N MET A 1 15.60 18.50 0.30
CA MET A 1 14.15 18.18 0.19
C MET A 1 14.07 16.66 0.17
N SER A 2 13.67 16.06 1.30
CA SER A 2 13.75 14.61 1.51
C SER A 2 12.66 13.90 0.70
N SER A 3 13.06 13.15 -0.32
CA SER A 3 12.16 12.47 -1.26
C SER A 3 11.51 11.25 -0.59
N HIS A 4 10.46 11.49 0.19
CA HIS A 4 9.65 10.46 0.85
C HIS A 4 9.00 9.44 -0.11
N ASN A 5 9.02 9.74 -1.41
CA ASN A 5 8.59 8.84 -2.48
C ASN A 5 9.52 7.62 -2.61
N GLY A 6 10.84 7.82 -2.48
CA GLY A 6 11.80 6.72 -2.62
C GLY A 6 11.71 5.68 -1.50
N GLU A 7 11.22 6.08 -0.32
CA GLU A 7 10.99 5.14 0.78
C GLU A 7 9.87 4.14 0.44
N VAL A 8 8.77 4.62 -0.17
CA VAL A 8 7.65 3.75 -0.55
C VAL A 8 8.05 2.83 -1.70
N GLU A 9 8.83 3.33 -2.66
CA GLU A 9 9.37 2.51 -3.76
C GLU A 9 10.24 1.37 -3.22
N ASN A 10 11.14 1.67 -2.27
CA ASN A 10 11.96 0.65 -1.62
C ASN A 10 11.11 -0.42 -0.90
N VAL A 11 10.00 -0.03 -0.27
CA VAL A 11 9.07 -0.99 0.36
C VAL A 11 8.41 -1.89 -0.68
N ILE A 12 7.95 -1.32 -1.80
CA ILE A 12 7.33 -2.10 -2.88
C ILE A 12 8.35 -3.10 -3.45
N GLU A 13 9.58 -2.65 -3.71
CA GLU A 13 10.65 -3.51 -4.20
C GLU A 13 11.01 -4.63 -3.22
N ALA A 14 11.06 -4.33 -1.92
CA ALA A 14 11.35 -5.33 -0.90
C ALA A 14 10.25 -6.39 -0.80
N ILE A 15 8.97 -5.97 -0.84
CA ILE A 15 7.82 -6.88 -0.89
C ILE A 15 7.85 -7.72 -2.16
N ALA A 16 8.11 -7.12 -3.32
CA ALA A 16 8.18 -7.81 -4.60
C ALA A 16 9.25 -8.91 -4.59
N LYS A 17 10.46 -8.59 -4.09
CA LYS A 17 11.56 -9.56 -3.95
C LYS A 17 11.22 -10.68 -2.96
N GLN A 18 10.64 -10.34 -1.81
CA GLN A 18 10.35 -11.32 -0.77
C GLN A 18 9.23 -12.29 -1.16
N LEU A 19 8.22 -11.82 -1.88
CA LEU A 19 7.09 -12.63 -2.36
C LEU A 19 7.35 -13.25 -3.74
N ASN A 20 8.48 -12.92 -4.38
CA ASN A 20 8.80 -13.31 -5.76
C ASN A 20 7.66 -12.97 -6.76
N ILE A 21 7.13 -11.75 -6.66
CA ILE A 21 6.06 -11.22 -7.51
C ILE A 21 6.52 -9.99 -8.27
N SER A 22 5.73 -9.56 -9.26
CA SER A 22 6.02 -8.32 -9.97
C SER A 22 5.90 -7.09 -9.05
N TRP A 23 6.61 -6.03 -9.41
CA TRP A 23 6.52 -4.74 -8.70
C TRP A 23 5.07 -4.20 -8.70
N GLU A 24 4.35 -4.36 -9.80
CA GLU A 24 2.95 -3.93 -9.91
C GLU A 24 2.02 -4.72 -8.97
N GLU A 25 2.23 -6.03 -8.83
CA GLU A 25 1.50 -6.86 -7.87
C GLU A 25 1.82 -6.46 -6.43
N ALA A 26 3.10 -6.27 -6.10
CA ALA A 26 3.51 -5.80 -4.77
C ALA A 26 2.89 -4.45 -4.44
N ARG A 27 2.90 -3.51 -5.39
CA ARG A 27 2.24 -2.19 -5.27
C ARG A 27 0.75 -2.36 -4.99
N ARG A 28 0.09 -3.28 -5.68
CA ARG A 28 -1.35 -3.53 -5.56
C ARG A 28 -1.70 -4.18 -4.21
N LEU A 29 -0.90 -5.12 -3.72
CA LEU A 29 -1.04 -5.72 -2.39
C LEU A 29 -0.84 -4.69 -1.28
N LEU A 30 0.23 -3.89 -1.39
CA LEU A 30 0.51 -2.82 -0.44
C LEU A 30 -0.63 -1.80 -0.41
N HIS A 31 -1.12 -1.40 -1.58
CA HIS A 31 -2.27 -0.50 -1.69
C HIS A 31 -3.50 -1.11 -1.04
N ARG A 32 -3.78 -2.39 -1.24
CA ARG A 32 -4.93 -3.07 -0.63
C ARG A 32 -4.85 -3.12 0.89
N TYR A 33 -3.67 -3.34 1.45
CA TYR A 33 -3.46 -3.31 2.90
C TYR A 33 -3.72 -1.92 3.50
N VAL A 34 -3.25 -0.86 2.85
CA VAL A 34 -3.41 0.52 3.38
C VAL A 34 -4.73 1.18 2.97
N CYS A 35 -5.39 0.70 1.92
CA CYS A 35 -6.66 1.19 1.42
C CYS A 35 -7.81 0.59 2.25
N ILE A 36 -8.19 1.31 3.31
CA ILE A 36 -9.32 1.01 4.20
C ILE A 36 -10.71 1.07 3.54
N GLY A 37 -10.79 1.08 2.20
CA GLY A 37 -12.03 1.10 1.42
C GLY A 37 -12.74 2.45 1.33
N LEU A 38 -12.16 3.51 1.91
CA LEU A 38 -12.79 4.84 1.99
C LEU A 38 -12.26 5.86 0.96
N CYS A 39 -11.49 5.43 -0.04
CA CYS A 39 -10.99 6.35 -1.06
C CYS A 39 -11.96 6.43 -2.25
N GLY A 40 -12.17 7.62 -2.81
CA GLY A 40 -13.10 7.77 -3.93
C GLY A 40 -12.71 6.98 -5.19
N TRP A 41 -11.45 6.58 -5.34
CA TRP A 41 -11.07 5.62 -6.38
C TRP A 41 -11.62 4.22 -6.08
N TYR A 42 -11.57 3.79 -4.82
CA TYR A 42 -12.09 2.49 -4.38
C TYR A 42 -13.57 2.36 -4.72
N GLU A 43 -14.39 3.35 -4.34
CA GLU A 43 -15.84 3.35 -4.59
C GLU A 43 -16.20 3.22 -6.08
N ARG A 44 -15.38 3.78 -6.98
CA ARG A 44 -15.70 3.83 -8.42
C ARG A 44 -15.11 2.67 -9.22
N GLU A 45 -13.92 2.23 -8.84
CA GLU A 45 -13.07 1.39 -9.69
C GLU A 45 -12.65 0.07 -9.04
N ALA A 46 -12.82 -0.09 -7.72
CA ALA A 46 -12.33 -1.29 -7.04
C ALA A 46 -13.05 -2.57 -7.51
N GLU A 47 -14.35 -2.49 -7.79
CA GLU A 47 -15.12 -3.63 -8.30
C GLU A 47 -14.71 -3.97 -9.74
N LYS A 48 -14.66 -2.96 -10.62
CA LYS A 48 -14.31 -3.12 -12.05
C LYS A 48 -12.92 -3.71 -12.26
N THR A 49 -11.98 -3.36 -11.39
CA THR A 49 -10.58 -3.82 -11.50
C THR A 49 -10.33 -5.14 -10.77
N GLY A 50 -11.31 -5.65 -10.01
CA GLY A 50 -11.10 -6.79 -9.10
C GLY A 50 -10.24 -6.45 -7.87
N PHE A 51 -10.04 -5.17 -7.57
CA PHE A 51 -9.32 -4.73 -6.37
C PHE A 51 -10.15 -4.92 -5.09
N ALA A 52 -11.48 -4.80 -5.17
CA ALA A 52 -12.38 -5.03 -4.03
C ALA A 52 -12.36 -6.49 -3.56
N THR A 53 -12.15 -7.43 -4.48
CA THR A 53 -12.08 -8.87 -4.20
C THR A 53 -10.66 -9.36 -3.91
N LEU A 54 -9.65 -8.49 -4.03
CA LEU A 54 -8.26 -8.81 -3.70
C LEU A 54 -8.15 -9.08 -2.19
N LYS A 55 -7.90 -10.35 -1.85
CA LYS A 55 -7.62 -10.81 -0.50
C LYS A 55 -6.14 -11.11 -0.38
N LEU A 56 -5.50 -10.55 0.65
CA LEU A 56 -4.14 -10.94 1.02
C LEU A 56 -4.21 -12.30 1.70
N THR A 57 -3.27 -13.19 1.38
CA THR A 57 -3.03 -14.39 2.20
C THR A 57 -2.47 -13.98 3.57
N GLU A 58 -2.54 -14.86 4.56
CA GLU A 58 -1.95 -14.58 5.88
C GLU A 58 -0.45 -14.25 5.79
N GLU A 59 0.27 -14.92 4.89
CA GLU A 59 1.69 -14.65 4.65
C GLU A 59 1.92 -13.27 4.06
N GLN A 60 1.18 -12.91 3.00
CA GLN A 60 1.24 -11.59 2.38
C GLN A 60 0.89 -10.49 3.38
N PHE A 61 -0.13 -10.71 4.22
CA PHE A 61 -0.53 -9.77 5.26
C PHE A 61 0.61 -9.53 6.26
N LYS A 62 1.22 -10.60 6.79
CA LYS A 62 2.33 -10.50 7.75
C LYS A 62 3.53 -9.77 7.16
N ILE A 63 3.89 -10.09 5.92
CA ILE A 63 5.01 -9.47 5.23
C ILE A 63 4.76 -7.98 5.00
N VAL A 64 3.60 -7.63 4.44
CA VAL A 64 3.24 -6.23 4.18
C VAL A 64 3.18 -5.43 5.48
N GLU A 65 2.57 -5.99 6.54
CA GLU A 65 2.50 -5.34 7.84
C GLU A 65 3.89 -5.11 8.45
N ASP A 66 4.79 -6.09 8.39
CA ASP A 66 6.14 -5.96 8.91
C ASP A 66 6.92 -4.84 8.19
N TYR A 67 6.80 -4.72 6.87
CA TYR A 67 7.41 -3.62 6.12
C TYR A 67 6.80 -2.26 6.49
N ILE A 68 5.47 -2.17 6.65
CA ILE A 68 4.83 -0.93 7.11
C ILE A 68 5.27 -0.59 8.55
N ARG A 69 5.48 -1.57 9.43
CA ARG A 69 5.98 -1.33 10.80
C ARG A 69 7.41 -0.82 10.83
N ARG A 70 8.24 -1.22 9.86
CA ARG A 70 9.61 -0.73 9.69
C ARG A 70 9.67 0.61 8.96
N PHE A 71 8.58 1.00 8.29
CA PHE A 71 8.45 2.26 7.57
C PHE A 71 8.46 3.45 8.53
N VAL A 72 9.56 4.22 8.56
CA VAL A 72 9.78 5.45 9.35
C VAL A 72 9.52 5.28 10.86
N SER A 73 10.60 5.20 11.63
CA SER A 73 10.55 5.23 13.10
C SER A 73 9.91 6.52 13.63
N GLY A 74 9.08 6.41 14.66
CA GLY A 74 8.47 7.57 15.35
C GLY A 74 7.10 8.02 14.82
N LEU A 75 6.57 7.41 13.76
CA LEU A 75 5.19 7.62 13.31
C LEU A 75 4.25 6.53 13.82
N SER A 76 3.02 6.90 14.10
CA SER A 76 1.96 5.93 14.42
C SER A 76 1.64 5.07 13.20
N MET A 77 1.15 3.84 13.42
CA MET A 77 0.72 2.95 12.33
C MET A 77 -0.25 3.65 11.36
N LYS A 78 -1.23 4.39 11.89
CA LYS A 78 -2.20 5.17 11.11
C LYS A 78 -1.54 6.21 10.20
N GLU A 79 -0.49 6.89 10.68
CA GLU A 79 0.22 7.92 9.91
C GLU A 79 1.05 7.29 8.79
N ARG A 80 1.69 6.15 9.07
CA ARG A 80 2.42 5.35 8.07
C ARG A 80 1.51 4.88 6.96
N MET A 81 0.37 4.28 7.30
CA MET A 81 -0.64 3.84 6.34
C MET A 81 -1.15 5.00 5.49
N LYS A 82 -1.49 6.14 6.11
CA LYS A 82 -1.95 7.34 5.39
C LYS A 82 -0.90 7.80 4.39
N ARG A 83 0.37 7.86 4.78
CA ARG A 83 1.48 8.31 3.94
C ARG A 83 1.68 7.40 2.73
N VAL A 84 1.72 6.08 2.96
CA VAL A 84 1.86 5.08 1.90
C VAL A 84 0.65 5.12 0.96
N HIS A 85 -0.56 5.26 1.50
CA HIS A 85 -1.78 5.35 0.69
C HIS A 85 -1.79 6.59 -0.23
N VAL A 86 -1.34 7.76 0.24
CA VAL A 86 -1.26 8.98 -0.59
C VAL A 86 -0.36 8.77 -1.81
N TYR A 87 0.72 8.01 -1.67
CA TYR A 87 1.62 7.68 -2.77
C TYR A 87 1.02 6.64 -3.73
N LEU A 88 0.35 5.62 -3.19
CA LEU A 88 -0.17 4.50 -3.98
C LEU A 88 -1.50 4.77 -4.67
N CYS A 89 -2.33 5.65 -4.13
CA CYS A 89 -3.66 5.90 -4.64
C CYS A 89 -3.60 6.64 -5.99
N PRO A 90 -4.11 6.04 -7.09
CA PRO A 90 -3.97 6.58 -8.45
C PRO A 90 -4.72 7.91 -8.70
N ARG A 91 -5.53 8.39 -7.75
CA ARG A 91 -6.22 9.69 -7.84
C ARG A 91 -5.84 10.68 -6.73
N GLY A 92 -4.68 10.49 -6.10
CA GLY A 92 -4.21 11.37 -5.03
C GLY A 92 -4.88 11.11 -3.67
N PRO A 93 -4.58 11.93 -2.65
CA PRO A 93 -5.01 11.70 -1.27
C PRO A 93 -6.53 11.50 -1.19
N CYS A 94 -6.97 10.61 -0.28
CA CYS A 94 -8.39 10.47 0.09
C CYS A 94 -8.93 11.85 0.42
N SER A 95 -9.61 12.47 -0.54
CA SER A 95 -10.26 13.75 -0.34
C SER A 95 -11.61 13.46 0.28
N LYS A 96 -11.59 13.58 1.62
CA LYS A 96 -12.72 13.63 2.57
C LYS A 96 -13.49 12.34 2.79
#